data_AF-A0A2H2ZZH5-F1
#
_entry.id   AF-A0A2H2ZZH5-F1
#
_cell.length_a   1.000
_cell.length_b   1.000
_cell.length_c   1.000
_cell.angle_alpha   90.00
_cell.angle_beta   90.00
_cell.angle_gamma   90.00
#
_symmetry.space_group_name_H-M   'P 1'
#
loop_
_entity.id
_entity.type
_entity.pdbx_description
1 polymer ?
#
loop_
_entity_poly.entity_id
_entity_poly.type
_entity_poly.pdbx_seq_one_letter_code
_entity_poly.pdbx_strand_id
1 'polypeptide(L)'
;MPLPSLSSFFLGFVAGCLTIILLLAIAAVSLTRSGDIYGLGHWKLNIRTPFPSMWMNLGFWTRDDGTAIQHFDEAARNMLRQLLQAAGLLSNSSSSSSSSSSSSSSSSVAVLDVGFGCGDQTVALAELINASTRPQFRYVGLTLNATQLQEAQQRLDAALSHSTQDPSSSSSSSTTTTTTTTSLNLPKASSFQLYQADAAQPTSWPPTVLSSVTSLADASFSERWLMGLDCLYHFSPSRKPILTLAARTLHANVMAFDLILSDSASFWQTLAVRILGFVLLCPWRTFLTEREYREQLVECGYDREQIEIRDVSDHVFGGLAGHLRKQDAVLRPYGISLTAYALVGRVYEWFDRTRVLKGVVVIGRVKRKSQ
;
A
#
# COMPACT_ATOMS: atom_id res chain seq x y z
N MET A 1 22.79 -6.41 -63.48
CA MET A 1 21.81 -7.21 -62.70
C MET A 1 20.51 -7.23 -63.49
N PRO A 2 19.89 -8.40 -63.77
CA PRO A 2 18.63 -8.43 -64.49
C PRO A 2 17.50 -7.95 -63.57
N LEU A 3 16.66 -7.03 -64.06
CA LEU A 3 15.44 -6.62 -63.34
C LEU A 3 14.46 -7.81 -63.30
N PRO A 4 13.77 -8.05 -62.17
CA PRO A 4 12.76 -9.09 -62.07
C PRO A 4 11.65 -8.85 -63.10
N SER A 5 11.18 -9.93 -63.74
CA SER A 5 10.11 -9.84 -64.75
C SER A 5 8.81 -9.36 -64.11
N LEU A 6 8.01 -8.58 -64.84
CA LEU A 6 6.71 -8.08 -64.39
C LEU A 6 5.80 -9.19 -63.81
N SER A 7 5.92 -10.41 -64.36
CA SER A 7 5.22 -11.61 -63.89
C SER A 7 5.65 -12.08 -62.50
N SER A 8 6.94 -11.99 -62.18
CA SER A 8 7.46 -12.38 -60.85
C SER A 8 7.09 -11.37 -59.77
N PHE A 9 7.04 -10.07 -60.12
CA PHE A 9 6.55 -9.02 -59.23
C PHE A 9 5.05 -9.17 -58.95
N PHE A 10 4.23 -9.39 -59.99
CA PHE A 10 2.79 -9.56 -59.83
C PHE A 10 2.45 -10.82 -59.02
N LEU A 11 3.16 -11.93 -59.24
CA LEU A 11 2.97 -13.15 -58.47
C LEU A 11 3.36 -12.97 -56.99
N GLY A 12 4.46 -12.25 -56.72
CA GLY A 12 4.87 -11.89 -55.36
C GLY A 12 3.86 -10.97 -54.66
N PHE A 13 3.28 -10.01 -55.39
CA PHE A 13 2.24 -9.12 -54.87
C PHE A 13 0.96 -9.89 -54.50
N VAL A 14 0.48 -10.77 -55.38
CA VAL A 14 -0.71 -11.59 -55.12
C VAL A 14 -0.48 -12.55 -53.95
N ALA A 15 0.68 -13.20 -53.87
CA ALA A 15 1.03 -14.06 -52.74
C ALA A 15 1.11 -13.28 -51.41
N GLY A 16 1.65 -12.06 -51.43
CA GLY A 16 1.68 -11.15 -50.29
C GLY A 16 0.27 -10.76 -49.81
N CYS A 17 -0.61 -10.36 -50.74
CA CYS A 17 -2.00 -10.03 -50.42
C CYS A 17 -2.77 -11.23 -49.84
N LEU A 18 -2.61 -12.43 -50.41
CA LEU A 18 -3.25 -13.64 -49.90
C LEU A 18 -2.76 -14.01 -48.50
N THR A 19 -1.46 -13.80 -48.22
CA THR A 19 -0.88 -14.04 -46.89
C THR A 19 -1.44 -13.06 -45.86
N ILE A 20 -1.57 -11.78 -46.21
CA ILE A 20 -2.18 -10.77 -45.33
C ILE A 20 -3.66 -11.08 -45.07
N ILE A 21 -4.42 -11.46 -46.11
CA ILE A 21 -5.82 -11.86 -45.97
C ILE A 21 -5.95 -13.09 -45.06
N LEU A 22 -5.06 -14.08 -45.21
CA LEU A 22 -5.04 -15.25 -44.35
C LEU A 22 -4.69 -14.90 -42.90
N LEU A 23 -3.72 -14.02 -42.67
CA LEU A 23 -3.36 -13.54 -41.33
C LEU A 23 -4.50 -12.72 -40.70
N LEU A 24 -5.17 -11.87 -41.47
CA LEU A 24 -6.35 -11.13 -41.02
C LEU A 24 -7.54 -12.05 -40.76
N ALA A 25 -7.73 -13.10 -41.56
CA ALA A 25 -8.75 -14.11 -41.34
C ALA A 25 -8.45 -14.95 -40.09
N ILE A 26 -7.19 -15.33 -39.86
CA ILE A 26 -6.77 -16.02 -38.62
C ILE A 26 -6.92 -15.11 -37.41
N ALA A 27 -6.53 -13.84 -37.51
CA ALA A 27 -6.72 -12.85 -36.46
C ALA A 27 -8.22 -12.65 -36.18
N ALA A 28 -9.04 -12.47 -37.21
CA ALA A 28 -10.49 -12.33 -37.09
C ALA A 28 -11.14 -13.59 -36.51
N VAL A 29 -10.73 -14.79 -36.92
CA VAL A 29 -11.21 -16.07 -36.36
C VAL A 29 -10.74 -16.24 -34.92
N SER A 30 -9.54 -15.79 -34.56
CA SER A 30 -9.05 -15.80 -33.17
C SER A 30 -9.78 -14.78 -32.30
N LEU A 31 -10.09 -13.61 -32.85
CA LEU A 31 -10.86 -12.55 -32.20
C LEU A 31 -12.35 -12.92 -32.07
N THR A 32 -12.90 -13.72 -32.99
CA THR A 32 -14.31 -14.15 -33.00
C THR A 32 -14.56 -15.52 -32.37
N ARG A 33 -13.57 -16.42 -32.29
CA ARG A 33 -13.60 -17.63 -31.43
C ARG A 33 -13.38 -17.33 -29.95
N SER A 34 -13.24 -16.06 -29.59
CA SER A 34 -13.20 -15.62 -28.20
C SER A 34 -14.61 -15.28 -27.73
N GLY A 35 -15.40 -16.31 -27.41
CA GLY A 35 -16.66 -16.11 -26.71
C GLY A 35 -17.66 -17.21 -26.98
N ASP A 36 -17.62 -18.26 -26.16
CA ASP A 36 -18.86 -18.95 -25.83
C ASP A 36 -19.83 -17.87 -25.30
N ILE A 37 -20.87 -17.52 -26.06
CA ILE A 37 -21.86 -16.50 -25.68
C ILE A 37 -22.59 -16.92 -24.39
N TYR A 38 -22.56 -18.22 -24.06
CA TYR A 38 -23.05 -18.80 -22.80
C TYR A 38 -21.93 -19.11 -21.79
N GLY A 39 -20.70 -18.65 -22.05
CA GLY A 39 -19.59 -18.74 -21.11
C GLY A 39 -19.87 -17.95 -19.82
N LEU A 40 -19.01 -18.12 -18.82
CA LEU A 40 -19.17 -17.48 -17.51
C LEU A 40 -18.98 -15.95 -17.52
N GLY A 41 -18.75 -15.32 -18.69
CA GLY A 41 -18.43 -13.89 -18.82
C GLY A 41 -19.46 -12.91 -18.21
N HIS A 42 -20.69 -13.37 -17.97
CA HIS A 42 -21.73 -12.63 -17.24
C HIS A 42 -21.40 -12.39 -15.76
N TRP A 43 -20.34 -13.02 -15.22
CA TRP A 43 -19.82 -12.71 -13.88
C TRP A 43 -19.54 -11.21 -13.69
N LYS A 44 -19.15 -10.51 -14.77
CA LYS A 44 -18.89 -9.06 -14.78
C LYS A 44 -20.11 -8.23 -14.36
N LEU A 45 -21.32 -8.69 -14.70
CA LEU A 45 -22.58 -8.02 -14.34
C LEU A 45 -22.94 -8.21 -12.86
N ASN A 46 -22.29 -9.16 -12.18
CA ASN A 46 -22.52 -9.49 -10.79
C ASN A 46 -21.45 -8.89 -9.86
N ILE A 47 -20.45 -8.19 -10.41
CA ILE A 47 -19.49 -7.43 -9.63
C ILE A 47 -20.23 -6.26 -8.98
N ARG A 48 -20.09 -6.15 -7.65
CA ARG A 48 -20.60 -5.00 -6.90
C ARG A 48 -19.55 -3.89 -6.89
N THR A 49 -19.97 -2.69 -7.28
CA THR A 49 -19.15 -1.48 -7.21
C THR A 49 -19.79 -0.45 -6.25
N PRO A 50 -18.97 0.40 -5.59
CA PRO A 50 -17.51 0.35 -5.58
C PRO A 50 -16.99 -0.93 -4.90
N PHE A 51 -15.76 -1.35 -5.22
CA PHE A 51 -15.17 -2.53 -4.60
C PHE A 51 -15.00 -2.29 -3.08
N PRO A 52 -15.33 -3.27 -2.22
CA PRO A 52 -15.23 -3.10 -0.77
C PRO A 52 -13.84 -2.66 -0.31
N SER A 53 -12.79 -3.18 -0.96
CA SER A 53 -11.41 -2.76 -0.74
C SER A 53 -10.64 -2.79 -2.06
N MET A 54 -9.69 -1.87 -2.18
CA MET A 54 -8.64 -1.90 -3.20
C MET A 54 -7.25 -1.81 -2.54
N TRP A 55 -7.17 -2.19 -1.27
CA TRP A 55 -5.94 -2.08 -0.52
C TRP A 55 -4.91 -3.07 -1.05
N MET A 56 -3.78 -2.53 -1.50
CA MET A 56 -2.67 -3.32 -1.99
C MET A 56 -1.40 -2.89 -1.25
N ASN A 57 -1.08 -3.64 -0.21
CA ASN A 57 0.25 -3.73 0.37
C ASN A 57 0.62 -5.22 0.53
N LEU A 58 1.86 -5.54 0.85
CA LEU A 58 2.31 -6.93 0.96
C LEU A 58 1.56 -7.79 2.01
N GLY A 59 0.95 -7.14 3.02
CA GLY A 59 0.12 -7.77 4.05
C GLY A 59 0.90 -8.49 5.15
N PHE A 60 0.31 -8.56 6.34
CA PHE A 60 0.78 -9.37 7.45
C PHE A 60 -0.22 -10.52 7.66
N TRP A 61 0.17 -11.72 7.23
CA TRP A 61 -0.71 -12.87 6.97
C TRP A 61 -0.93 -13.79 8.17
N THR A 62 -0.52 -13.36 9.35
CA THR A 62 -0.68 -14.11 10.60
C THR A 62 -1.37 -13.23 11.63
N ARG A 63 -2.37 -13.77 12.34
CA ARG A 63 -2.99 -13.10 13.48
C ARG A 63 -2.08 -13.17 14.71
N ASP A 64 -2.44 -12.43 15.75
CA ASP A 64 -1.74 -12.43 17.04
C ASP A 64 -1.73 -13.83 17.72
N ASP A 65 -2.71 -14.68 17.41
CA ASP A 65 -2.80 -16.08 17.89
C ASP A 65 -2.02 -17.09 17.02
N GLY A 66 -1.30 -16.62 15.99
CA GLY A 66 -0.54 -17.48 15.07
C GLY A 66 -1.36 -18.05 13.92
N THR A 67 -2.66 -17.81 13.84
CA THR A 67 -3.51 -18.34 12.76
C THR A 67 -3.34 -17.57 11.45
N ALA A 68 -3.52 -18.26 10.32
CA ALA A 68 -3.33 -17.69 8.99
C ALA A 68 -4.55 -16.87 8.53
N ILE A 69 -4.30 -15.68 7.99
CA ILE A 69 -5.30 -14.83 7.35
C ILE A 69 -5.57 -15.31 5.91
N GLN A 70 -6.84 -15.32 5.49
CA GLN A 70 -7.23 -15.80 4.16
C GLN A 70 -7.53 -14.65 3.17
N HIS A 71 -8.01 -13.52 3.68
CA HIS A 71 -8.44 -12.38 2.87
C HIS A 71 -7.35 -11.32 2.78
N PHE A 72 -7.18 -10.74 1.59
CA PHE A 72 -6.04 -9.87 1.31
C PHE A 72 -6.17 -8.49 1.97
N ASP A 73 -7.36 -7.90 1.90
CA ASP A 73 -7.72 -6.67 2.61
C ASP A 73 -7.49 -6.80 4.12
N GLU A 74 -7.80 -7.98 4.66
CA GLU A 74 -7.56 -8.27 6.07
C GLU A 74 -6.07 -8.35 6.42
N ALA A 75 -5.25 -9.01 5.58
CA ALA A 75 -3.80 -9.05 5.75
C ALA A 75 -3.18 -7.65 5.58
N ALA A 76 -3.68 -6.86 4.63
CA ALA A 76 -3.28 -5.48 4.40
C ALA A 76 -3.58 -4.58 5.61
N ARG A 77 -4.78 -4.71 6.18
CA ARG A 77 -5.17 -4.03 7.43
C ARG A 77 -4.32 -4.47 8.61
N ASN A 78 -4.03 -5.75 8.70
CA ASN A 78 -3.21 -6.30 9.79
C ASN A 78 -1.77 -5.78 9.72
N MET A 79 -1.19 -5.58 8.53
CA MET A 79 0.11 -4.91 8.40
C MET A 79 0.09 -3.49 8.98
N LEU A 80 -0.93 -2.69 8.65
CA LEU A 80 -1.08 -1.35 9.24
C LEU A 80 -1.22 -1.43 10.77
N ARG A 81 -2.00 -2.38 11.29
CA ARG A 81 -2.14 -2.60 12.74
C ARG A 81 -0.78 -2.88 13.39
N GLN A 82 0.02 -3.78 12.82
CA GLN A 82 1.37 -4.10 13.34
C GLN A 82 2.28 -2.87 13.34
N LEU A 83 2.20 -2.04 12.28
CA LEU A 83 2.95 -0.79 12.19
C LEU A 83 2.54 0.21 13.29
N LEU A 84 1.23 0.44 13.45
CA LEU A 84 0.69 1.33 14.48
C LEU A 84 0.96 0.82 15.90
N GLN A 85 0.99 -0.50 16.10
CA GLN A 85 1.36 -1.12 17.37
C GLN A 85 2.82 -0.84 17.72
N ALA A 86 3.74 -1.05 16.77
CA ALA A 86 5.15 -0.74 16.94
C ALA A 86 5.41 0.76 17.19
N ALA A 87 4.61 1.63 16.57
CA ALA A 87 4.63 3.07 16.84
C ALA A 87 4.10 3.45 18.23
N GLY A 88 3.33 2.57 18.88
CA GLY A 88 2.65 2.84 20.16
C GLY A 88 1.37 3.67 20.01
N LEU A 89 0.71 3.61 18.84
CA LEU A 89 -0.45 4.45 18.51
C LEU A 89 -1.81 3.74 18.65
N LEU A 90 -1.82 2.41 18.80
CA LEU A 90 -3.07 1.69 19.02
C LEU A 90 -3.67 2.04 20.37
N SER A 91 -5.00 2.16 20.42
CA SER A 91 -5.72 2.31 21.68
C SER A 91 -5.73 0.97 22.42
N ASN A 92 -5.19 0.92 23.64
CA ASN A 92 -5.32 -0.26 24.50
C ASN A 92 -6.76 -0.32 25.02
N SER A 93 -7.62 -1.10 24.38
CA SER A 93 -8.99 -1.36 24.86
C SER A 93 -9.03 -2.32 26.07
N SER A 94 -7.89 -2.71 26.63
CA SER A 94 -7.79 -3.79 27.62
C SER A 94 -6.66 -3.56 28.64
N SER A 95 -6.79 -2.52 29.46
CA SER A 95 -6.10 -2.42 30.76
C SER A 95 -7.10 -2.23 31.90
N SER A 96 -8.14 -3.07 31.94
CA SER A 96 -8.90 -3.35 33.15
C SER A 96 -8.16 -4.39 34.00
N SER A 97 -7.01 -4.03 34.55
CA SER A 97 -6.49 -4.56 35.82
C SER A 97 -5.12 -3.97 36.18
N SER A 98 -5.09 -3.31 37.34
CA SER A 98 -3.95 -3.04 38.23
C SER A 98 -2.84 -2.06 37.78
N SER A 99 -3.01 -0.82 38.27
CA SER A 99 -2.03 -0.04 39.03
C SER A 99 -0.67 0.29 38.40
N SER A 100 -0.63 1.39 37.65
CA SER A 100 0.25 2.52 37.99
C SER A 100 -0.20 3.76 37.22
N SER A 101 -0.50 4.80 37.99
CA SER A 101 -0.92 6.13 37.59
C SER A 101 -0.04 6.79 36.54
N SER A 102 -0.47 6.75 35.28
CA SER A 102 -0.58 7.97 34.48
C SER A 102 -1.83 7.82 33.63
N SER A 103 -2.78 8.74 33.80
CA SER A 103 -3.85 8.94 32.83
C SER A 103 -3.18 9.18 31.48
N SER A 104 -3.08 8.15 30.64
CA SER A 104 -2.60 8.34 29.26
C SER A 104 -3.71 9.10 28.55
N SER A 105 -3.72 10.44 28.68
CA SER A 105 -4.54 11.27 27.82
C SER A 105 -4.20 10.86 26.39
N SER A 106 -5.23 10.54 25.60
CA SER A 106 -5.04 10.19 24.20
C SER A 106 -4.20 11.30 23.56
N SER A 107 -3.04 10.96 23.00
CA SER A 107 -2.13 11.96 22.44
C SER A 107 -2.76 12.66 21.23
N SER A 108 -2.54 13.97 21.12
CA SER A 108 -2.82 14.70 19.87
C SER A 108 -1.88 14.20 18.79
N VAL A 109 -2.44 13.73 17.67
CA VAL A 109 -1.68 13.04 16.61
C VAL A 109 -1.77 13.77 15.27
N ALA A 110 -0.62 13.94 14.64
CA ALA A 110 -0.50 14.35 13.24
C ALA A 110 0.19 13.26 12.42
N VAL A 111 -0.38 12.89 11.27
CA VAL A 111 0.18 11.89 10.35
C VAL A 111 0.38 12.49 8.96
N LEU A 112 1.59 12.32 8.42
CA LEU A 112 1.92 12.49 7.01
C LEU A 112 2.05 11.10 6.37
N ASP A 113 1.05 10.69 5.60
CA ASP A 113 1.09 9.46 4.82
C ASP A 113 1.61 9.73 3.41
N VAL A 114 2.68 9.06 3.01
CA VAL A 114 3.36 9.33 1.73
C VAL A 114 3.12 8.26 0.66
N GLY A 115 2.05 7.49 0.82
CA GLY A 115 1.56 6.57 -0.20
C GLY A 115 0.21 6.01 0.19
N PHE A 116 -0.82 6.86 0.30
CA PHE A 116 -2.13 6.43 0.84
C PHE A 116 -2.94 5.50 -0.06
N GLY A 117 -2.48 5.27 -1.30
CA GLY A 117 -3.15 4.41 -2.27
C GLY A 117 -4.60 4.83 -2.50
N CYS A 118 -5.52 3.86 -2.50
CA CYS A 118 -6.95 4.11 -2.71
C CYS A 118 -7.69 4.55 -1.43
N GLY A 119 -7.00 4.87 -0.34
CA GLY A 119 -7.63 5.41 0.88
C GLY A 119 -8.15 4.38 1.89
N ASP A 120 -8.01 3.07 1.61
CA ASP A 120 -8.28 2.01 2.60
C ASP A 120 -7.46 2.23 3.88
N GLN A 121 -6.16 2.55 3.74
CA GLN A 121 -5.28 2.85 4.87
C GLN A 121 -5.63 4.17 5.57
N THR A 122 -6.13 5.17 4.85
CA THR A 122 -6.56 6.46 5.43
C THR A 122 -7.66 6.24 6.46
N VAL A 123 -8.70 5.50 6.07
CA VAL A 123 -9.85 5.21 6.94
C VAL A 123 -9.45 4.24 8.05
N ALA A 124 -8.76 3.15 7.70
CA ALA A 124 -8.33 2.15 8.68
C ALA A 124 -7.39 2.72 9.75
N LEU A 125 -6.49 3.64 9.40
CA LEU A 125 -5.62 4.31 10.37
C LEU A 125 -6.44 5.08 11.40
N ALA A 126 -7.36 5.92 10.93
CA ALA A 126 -8.18 6.75 11.81
C ALA A 126 -9.02 5.90 12.77
N GLU A 127 -9.56 4.78 12.29
CA GLU A 127 -10.26 3.80 13.13
C GLU A 127 -9.35 3.13 14.16
N LEU A 128 -8.22 2.56 13.72
CA LEU A 128 -7.33 1.75 14.57
C LEU A 128 -6.71 2.55 15.71
N ILE A 129 -6.46 3.85 15.49
CA ILE A 129 -5.93 4.74 16.53
C ILE A 129 -7.02 5.48 17.31
N ASN A 130 -8.30 5.17 17.04
CA ASN A 130 -9.47 5.82 17.61
C ASN A 130 -9.42 7.35 17.50
N ALA A 131 -9.12 7.86 16.29
CA ALA A 131 -8.74 9.24 16.04
C ALA A 131 -9.78 10.26 16.50
N SER A 132 -11.08 9.93 16.48
CA SER A 132 -12.17 10.80 16.94
C SER A 132 -12.12 11.10 18.44
N THR A 133 -11.50 10.23 19.24
CA THR A 133 -11.34 10.42 20.69
C THR A 133 -10.06 11.15 21.08
N ARG A 134 -9.19 11.46 20.10
CA ARG A 134 -7.96 12.21 20.35
C ARG A 134 -8.28 13.70 20.48
N PRO A 135 -7.64 14.45 21.40
CA PRO A 135 -7.89 15.88 21.58
C PRO A 135 -7.73 16.67 20.27
N GLN A 136 -6.71 16.29 19.48
CA GLN A 136 -6.54 16.75 18.11
C GLN A 136 -6.04 15.62 17.22
N PHE A 137 -6.55 15.59 16.00
CA PHE A 137 -6.09 14.69 14.96
C PHE A 137 -5.99 15.43 13.62
N ARG A 138 -4.87 15.22 12.93
CA ARG A 138 -4.67 15.69 11.55
C ARG A 138 -3.98 14.64 10.71
N TYR A 139 -4.45 14.50 9.48
CA TYR A 139 -3.93 13.57 8.49
C TYR A 139 -3.72 14.31 7.18
N VAL A 140 -2.50 14.23 6.65
CA VAL A 140 -2.18 14.66 5.28
C VAL A 140 -1.68 13.45 4.51
N GLY A 141 -2.39 13.09 3.45
CA GLY A 141 -2.01 12.00 2.56
C GLY A 141 -1.49 12.51 1.23
N LEU A 142 -0.39 11.94 0.75
CA LEU A 142 0.16 12.14 -0.59
C LEU A 142 0.09 10.85 -1.43
N THR A 143 -0.27 11.00 -2.71
CA THR A 143 -0.13 9.97 -3.74
C THR A 143 0.37 10.57 -5.04
N LEU A 144 1.05 9.80 -5.87
CA LEU A 144 1.41 10.22 -7.24
C LEU A 144 0.24 10.07 -8.22
N ASN A 145 -0.72 9.20 -7.90
CA ASN A 145 -1.74 8.75 -8.84
C ASN A 145 -3.08 9.48 -8.63
N ALA A 146 -3.52 10.23 -9.63
CA ALA A 146 -4.77 11.00 -9.59
C ALA A 146 -6.02 10.12 -9.43
N THR A 147 -6.05 8.94 -10.04
CA THR A 147 -7.16 7.98 -9.89
C THR A 147 -7.23 7.45 -8.46
N GLN A 148 -6.08 7.13 -7.85
CA GLN A 148 -6.03 6.73 -6.45
C GLN A 148 -6.51 7.85 -5.51
N LEU A 149 -6.15 9.10 -5.78
CA LEU A 149 -6.66 10.26 -5.03
C LEU A 149 -8.20 10.35 -5.12
N GLN A 150 -8.76 10.22 -6.33
CA GLN A 150 -10.21 10.26 -6.52
C GLN A 150 -10.93 9.14 -5.75
N GLU A 151 -10.43 7.91 -5.85
CA GLU A 151 -11.00 6.76 -5.13
C GLU A 151 -10.87 6.90 -3.62
N ALA A 152 -9.73 7.42 -3.13
CA ALA A 152 -9.53 7.69 -1.71
C ALA A 152 -10.47 8.75 -1.17
N GLN A 153 -10.73 9.81 -1.94
CA GLN A 153 -11.67 10.85 -1.54
C GLN A 153 -13.09 10.28 -1.43
N GLN A 154 -13.54 9.52 -2.43
CA GLN A 154 -14.86 8.89 -2.40
C GLN A 154 -15.03 7.94 -1.21
N ARG A 155 -14.00 7.13 -0.92
CA ARG A 155 -13.99 6.21 0.22
C ARG A 155 -14.05 6.95 1.55
N LEU A 156 -13.27 8.02 1.70
CA LEU A 156 -13.28 8.85 2.89
C LEU A 156 -14.63 9.55 3.10
N ASP A 157 -15.20 10.15 2.05
CA ASP A 157 -16.50 10.82 2.10
C ASP A 157 -17.62 9.86 2.51
N ALA A 158 -17.60 8.63 1.97
CA ALA A 158 -18.55 7.59 2.35
C ALA A 158 -18.40 7.21 3.84
N ALA A 159 -17.18 7.02 4.33
CA ALA A 159 -16.93 6.66 5.73
C ALA A 159 -17.36 7.78 6.71
N LEU A 160 -17.10 9.04 6.35
CA LEU A 160 -17.52 10.22 7.12
C LEU A 160 -19.06 10.38 7.14
N SER A 161 -19.73 10.07 6.03
CA SER A 161 -21.19 10.13 5.93
C SER A 161 -21.87 9.11 6.84
N HIS A 162 -21.32 7.90 6.92
CA HIS A 162 -21.81 6.86 7.85
C HIS A 162 -21.57 7.19 9.33
N SER A 163 -20.61 8.08 9.63
CA SER A 163 -20.31 8.53 11.00
C SER A 163 -21.37 9.50 11.56
N THR A 164 -22.18 10.12 10.69
CA THR A 164 -23.09 11.24 11.04
C THR A 164 -24.54 10.81 11.32
N GLN A 165 -24.87 9.53 11.14
CA GLN A 165 -26.21 9.03 11.49
C GLN A 165 -26.30 8.76 12.99
N ASP A 166 -26.86 9.73 13.72
CA ASP A 166 -27.23 9.59 15.14
C ASP A 166 -28.13 8.36 15.37
N PRO A 167 -27.90 7.56 16.43
CA PRO A 167 -28.74 6.39 16.75
C PRO A 167 -30.13 6.75 17.32
N SER A 168 -30.53 8.03 17.34
CA SER A 168 -31.80 8.47 17.93
C SER A 168 -33.03 8.38 17.00
N SER A 169 -32.92 7.80 15.80
CA SER A 169 -34.04 7.75 14.84
C SER A 169 -34.19 6.42 14.10
N SER A 170 -34.23 5.28 14.81
CA SER A 170 -34.73 4.03 14.21
C SER A 170 -35.38 3.07 15.21
N SER A 171 -36.47 3.50 15.83
CA SER A 171 -37.54 2.58 16.23
C SER A 171 -38.36 2.22 14.99
N SER A 172 -38.03 1.10 14.32
CA SER A 172 -38.99 0.19 13.65
C SER A 172 -38.27 -0.94 12.89
N SER A 173 -38.38 -2.14 13.45
CA SER A 173 -38.63 -3.43 12.78
C SER A 173 -38.03 -3.72 11.41
N SER A 174 -37.03 -4.62 11.35
CA SER A 174 -37.10 -5.83 10.50
C SER A 174 -35.90 -6.77 10.68
N THR A 175 -36.18 -8.03 10.43
CA THR A 175 -35.50 -9.26 10.86
C THR A 175 -34.39 -9.70 9.90
N THR A 176 -33.27 -10.17 10.47
CA THR A 176 -32.25 -11.08 9.89
C THR A 176 -31.33 -10.55 8.77
N THR A 177 -30.08 -10.20 9.11
CA THR A 177 -28.84 -10.95 8.79
C THR A 177 -27.65 -10.17 9.37
N THR A 178 -26.84 -10.83 10.20
CA THR A 178 -25.77 -10.25 11.01
C THR A 178 -24.57 -9.81 10.16
N THR A 179 -24.56 -8.55 9.73
CA THR A 179 -23.33 -7.82 9.40
C THR A 179 -23.29 -6.62 10.34
N THR A 180 -22.49 -6.72 11.40
CA THR A 180 -22.34 -5.67 12.41
C THR A 180 -21.63 -4.47 11.79
N THR A 181 -22.35 -3.61 11.07
CA THR A 181 -21.88 -2.29 10.62
C THR A 181 -21.76 -1.41 11.85
N THR A 182 -20.62 -1.52 12.53
CA THR A 182 -20.24 -0.61 13.60
C THR A 182 -20.12 0.77 12.97
N SER A 183 -20.95 1.74 13.36
CA SER A 183 -20.82 3.12 12.90
C SER A 183 -19.40 3.60 13.22
N LEU A 184 -18.62 3.88 12.19
CA LEU A 184 -17.25 4.35 12.36
C LEU A 184 -17.33 5.75 12.97
N ASN A 185 -16.74 5.96 14.15
CA ASN A 185 -16.66 7.30 14.72
C ASN A 185 -15.37 7.94 14.20
N LEU A 186 -15.43 8.59 13.04
CA LEU A 186 -14.29 9.27 12.44
C LEU A 186 -14.20 10.75 12.89
N PRO A 187 -13.00 11.36 12.89
CA PRO A 187 -12.83 12.79 13.06
C PRO A 187 -13.58 13.62 12.01
N LYS A 188 -13.68 14.92 12.24
CA LYS A 188 -14.26 15.88 11.29
C LYS A 188 -13.56 15.77 9.93
N ALA A 189 -14.30 15.97 8.84
CA ALA A 189 -13.76 15.94 7.47
C ALA A 189 -12.52 16.83 7.30
N SER A 190 -12.49 18.01 7.94
CA SER A 190 -11.35 18.95 7.90
C SER A 190 -10.06 18.44 8.56
N SER A 191 -10.12 17.34 9.31
CA SER A 191 -8.92 16.66 9.82
C SER A 191 -8.14 15.93 8.74
N PHE A 192 -8.74 15.67 7.57
CA PHE A 192 -8.14 14.92 6.48
C PHE A 192 -7.89 15.82 5.28
N GLN A 193 -6.69 15.74 4.72
CA GLN A 193 -6.31 16.44 3.51
C GLN A 193 -5.55 15.48 2.60
N LEU A 194 -6.06 15.23 1.39
CA LEU A 194 -5.47 14.29 0.43
C LEU A 194 -5.00 15.05 -0.80
N TYR A 195 -3.77 14.78 -1.26
CA TYR A 195 -3.17 15.48 -2.40
C TYR A 195 -2.50 14.53 -3.39
N GLN A 196 -2.53 14.95 -4.65
CA GLN A 196 -1.63 14.40 -5.66
C GLN A 196 -0.31 15.18 -5.60
N ALA A 197 0.76 14.54 -5.09
CA ALA A 197 2.08 15.15 -4.99
C ALA A 197 3.18 14.08 -4.91
N ASP A 198 4.36 14.39 -5.43
CA ASP A 198 5.52 13.51 -5.35
C ASP A 198 6.20 13.63 -3.99
N ALA A 199 5.98 12.66 -3.11
CA ALA A 199 6.61 12.64 -1.81
C ALA A 199 8.15 12.52 -1.88
N ALA A 200 8.71 11.95 -2.94
CA ALA A 200 10.17 11.88 -3.11
C ALA A 200 10.79 13.26 -3.43
N GLN A 201 9.99 14.23 -3.87
CA GLN A 201 10.44 15.57 -4.26
C GLN A 201 9.66 16.69 -3.55
N PRO A 202 9.83 16.91 -2.23
CA PRO A 202 9.12 17.96 -1.49
C PRO A 202 9.29 19.37 -2.04
N THR A 203 10.40 19.65 -2.73
CA THR A 203 10.68 20.94 -3.37
C THR A 203 9.80 21.21 -4.60
N SER A 204 9.12 20.19 -5.14
CA SER A 204 8.21 20.31 -6.28
C SER A 204 6.76 20.62 -5.87
N TRP A 205 6.46 20.59 -4.57
CA TRP A 205 5.09 20.69 -4.08
C TRP A 205 4.48 22.08 -4.31
N PRO A 206 3.21 22.14 -4.75
CA PRO A 206 2.46 23.39 -4.77
C PRO A 206 2.35 24.01 -3.36
N PRO A 207 2.17 25.34 -3.26
CA PRO A 207 2.05 26.02 -1.96
C PRO A 207 0.97 25.46 -1.03
N THR A 208 -0.13 24.96 -1.59
CA THR A 208 -1.23 24.34 -0.82
C THR A 208 -0.82 23.04 -0.15
N VAL A 209 -0.11 22.17 -0.86
CA VAL A 209 0.44 20.93 -0.31
C VAL A 209 1.49 21.24 0.74
N LEU A 210 2.40 22.17 0.44
CA LEU A 210 3.46 22.58 1.37
C LEU A 210 2.86 23.13 2.68
N SER A 211 1.89 24.04 2.59
CA SER A 211 1.21 24.62 3.76
C SER A 211 0.53 23.54 4.63
N SER A 212 -0.15 22.59 3.97
CA SER A 212 -0.87 21.51 4.66
C SER A 212 0.10 20.58 5.38
N VAL A 213 1.21 20.20 4.74
CA VAL A 213 2.25 19.37 5.35
C VAL A 213 2.98 20.10 6.47
N THR A 214 3.39 21.36 6.30
CA THR A 214 4.08 22.12 7.35
C THR A 214 3.17 22.41 8.55
N SER A 215 1.85 22.47 8.36
CA SER A 215 0.89 22.59 9.46
C SER A 215 0.92 21.40 10.44
N LEU A 216 1.51 20.26 10.05
CA LEU A 216 1.69 19.11 10.96
C LEU A 216 2.77 19.36 12.02
N ALA A 217 3.62 20.39 11.85
CA ALA A 217 4.63 20.78 12.82
C ALA A 217 4.06 21.57 14.02
N ASP A 218 2.75 21.82 14.05
CA ASP A 218 2.06 22.56 15.11
C ASP A 218 2.31 21.94 16.50
N ALA A 219 2.71 22.76 17.46
CA ALA A 219 3.07 22.38 18.83
C ALA A 219 1.95 21.68 19.60
N SER A 220 0.70 21.85 19.16
CA SER A 220 -0.47 21.19 19.73
C SER A 220 -0.52 19.67 19.47
N PHE A 221 0.20 19.19 18.45
CA PHE A 221 0.41 17.75 18.23
C PHE A 221 1.62 17.24 19.04
N SER A 222 1.33 16.40 20.04
CA SER A 222 2.35 15.73 20.88
C SER A 222 3.00 14.55 20.17
N GLU A 223 2.30 13.92 19.22
CA GLU A 223 2.78 12.81 18.41
C GLU A 223 2.68 13.16 16.93
N ARG A 224 3.79 13.07 16.21
CA ARG A 224 3.87 13.41 14.79
C ARG A 224 4.57 12.30 14.06
N TRP A 225 3.98 11.85 12.97
CA TRP A 225 4.43 10.64 12.28
C TRP A 225 4.45 10.83 10.77
N LEU A 226 5.59 10.50 10.16
CA LEU A 226 5.68 10.12 8.76
C LEU A 226 5.33 8.64 8.66
N MET A 227 4.38 8.29 7.81
CA MET A 227 3.98 6.92 7.52
C MET A 227 4.34 6.56 6.07
N GLY A 228 5.08 5.47 5.91
CA GLY A 228 5.35 4.85 4.61
C GLY A 228 4.98 3.37 4.65
N LEU A 229 3.78 3.03 4.22
CA LEU A 229 3.32 1.64 4.17
C LEU A 229 3.59 1.08 2.78
N ASP A 230 4.63 0.27 2.63
CA ASP A 230 4.92 -0.49 1.41
C ASP A 230 5.17 0.40 0.16
N CYS A 231 5.80 1.57 0.36
CA CYS A 231 5.95 2.56 -0.71
C CYS A 231 7.34 3.21 -0.80
N LEU A 232 8.10 3.32 0.30
CA LEU A 232 9.34 4.10 0.35
C LEU A 232 10.43 3.57 -0.59
N TYR A 233 10.44 2.26 -0.87
CA TYR A 233 11.36 1.67 -1.85
C TYR A 233 11.01 1.99 -3.32
N HIS A 234 9.88 2.64 -3.60
CA HIS A 234 9.59 3.17 -4.93
C HIS A 234 10.09 4.61 -5.14
N PHE A 235 10.58 5.29 -4.09
CA PHE A 235 10.89 6.72 -4.15
C PHE A 235 12.15 6.98 -4.96
N SER A 236 12.02 7.81 -6.00
CA SER A 236 13.10 8.18 -6.90
C SER A 236 13.35 9.70 -6.85
N PRO A 237 14.60 10.17 -6.77
CA PRO A 237 15.83 9.39 -6.75
C PRO A 237 16.16 8.77 -5.38
N SER A 238 15.45 9.18 -4.31
CA SER A 238 15.69 8.71 -2.95
C SER A 238 14.50 9.01 -2.03
N ARG A 239 14.36 8.24 -0.94
CA ARG A 239 13.46 8.54 0.19
C ARG A 239 14.03 9.59 1.18
N LYS A 240 15.29 9.98 1.05
CA LYS A 240 15.94 10.94 1.95
C LYS A 240 15.27 12.32 2.04
N PRO A 241 14.78 12.94 0.95
CA PRO A 241 14.18 14.27 1.04
C PRO A 241 12.97 14.30 1.97
N ILE A 242 12.07 13.32 1.87
CA ILE A 242 10.88 13.25 2.72
C ILE A 242 11.22 12.90 4.16
N LEU A 243 12.16 11.97 4.37
CA LEU A 243 12.64 11.61 5.71
C LEU A 243 13.28 12.81 6.40
N THR A 244 14.05 13.61 5.67
CA THR A 244 14.71 14.83 6.17
C THR A 244 13.69 15.90 6.52
N LEU A 245 12.70 16.14 5.65
CA LEU A 245 11.61 17.07 5.92
C LEU A 245 10.86 16.66 7.20
N ALA A 246 10.48 15.39 7.32
CA ALA A 246 9.77 14.86 8.47
C ALA A 246 10.57 15.06 9.77
N ALA A 247 11.84 14.62 9.79
CA ALA A 247 12.65 14.70 11.00
C ALA A 247 13.03 16.15 11.38
N ARG A 248 13.47 16.95 10.41
CA ARG A 248 14.09 18.26 10.68
C ARG A 248 13.10 19.42 10.70
N THR A 249 12.04 19.35 9.90
CA THR A 249 11.04 20.42 9.80
C THR A 249 9.80 20.12 10.60
N LEU A 250 9.28 18.89 10.51
CA LEU A 250 8.05 18.52 11.22
C LEU A 250 8.32 18.03 12.65
N HIS A 251 9.57 17.65 12.96
CA HIS A 251 9.93 16.90 14.16
C HIS A 251 9.06 15.64 14.32
N ALA A 252 8.79 14.98 13.19
CA ALA A 252 8.00 13.77 13.12
C ALA A 252 8.90 12.53 13.27
N ASN A 253 8.39 11.56 14.03
CA ASN A 253 8.89 10.19 14.01
C ASN A 253 8.55 9.55 12.65
N VAL A 254 9.18 8.43 12.32
CA VAL A 254 8.83 7.62 11.14
C VAL A 254 8.33 6.27 11.58
N MET A 255 7.28 5.81 10.90
CA MET A 255 6.83 4.43 10.90
C MET A 255 6.71 3.96 9.46
N ALA A 256 7.37 2.86 9.10
CA ALA A 256 7.25 2.28 7.78
C ALA A 256 7.17 0.75 7.79
N PHE A 257 6.50 0.20 6.79
CA PHE A 257 6.80 -1.15 6.31
C PHE A 257 7.60 -1.01 5.02
N ASP A 258 8.74 -1.69 4.93
CA ASP A 258 9.67 -1.55 3.82
C ASP A 258 10.38 -2.88 3.51
N LEU A 259 11.11 -2.90 2.41
CA LEU A 259 11.89 -4.04 1.93
C LEU A 259 13.38 -3.74 2.02
N ILE A 260 14.12 -4.60 2.72
CA ILE A 260 15.58 -4.49 2.86
C ILE A 260 16.30 -5.72 2.30
N LEU A 261 17.52 -5.50 1.83
CA LEU A 261 18.43 -6.56 1.41
C LEU A 261 19.04 -7.23 2.65
N SER A 262 19.12 -8.56 2.66
CA SER A 262 19.82 -9.27 3.73
C SER A 262 21.32 -9.01 3.69
N ASP A 263 21.94 -8.77 4.85
CA ASP A 263 23.39 -8.67 4.98
C ASP A 263 24.12 -9.97 4.63
N SER A 264 23.41 -11.11 4.63
CA SER A 264 23.95 -12.41 4.20
C SER A 264 23.73 -12.74 2.72
N ALA A 265 23.10 -11.85 1.95
CA ALA A 265 22.84 -12.09 0.53
C ALA A 265 24.15 -12.18 -0.26
N SER A 266 24.29 -13.22 -1.09
CA SER A 266 25.42 -13.32 -2.00
C SER A 266 25.39 -12.21 -3.04
N PHE A 267 26.55 -11.94 -3.66
CA PHE A 267 26.66 -10.97 -4.75
C PHE A 267 25.67 -11.26 -5.89
N TRP A 268 25.51 -12.53 -6.27
CA TRP A 268 24.60 -12.95 -7.34
C TRP A 268 23.12 -12.77 -6.97
N GLN A 269 22.75 -13.09 -5.73
CA GLN A 269 21.41 -12.84 -5.23
C GLN A 269 21.10 -11.34 -5.19
N THR A 270 22.06 -10.52 -4.75
CA THR A 270 21.94 -9.06 -4.75
C THR A 270 21.75 -8.51 -6.16
N LEU A 271 22.54 -8.98 -7.13
CA LEU A 271 22.39 -8.60 -8.52
C LEU A 271 21.02 -9.01 -9.08
N ALA A 272 20.55 -10.22 -8.78
CA ALA A 272 19.23 -10.69 -9.20
C ALA A 272 18.10 -9.82 -8.63
N VAL A 273 18.15 -9.47 -7.34
CA VAL A 273 17.19 -8.56 -6.70
C VAL A 273 17.20 -7.17 -7.35
N ARG A 274 18.37 -6.64 -7.71
CA ARG A 274 18.47 -5.33 -8.39
C ARG A 274 17.89 -5.35 -9.79
N ILE A 275 18.16 -6.40 -10.57
CA ILE A 275 17.56 -6.60 -11.89
C ILE A 275 16.04 -6.71 -11.77
N LEU A 276 15.56 -7.51 -10.81
CA LEU A 276 14.13 -7.67 -10.55
C LEU A 276 13.48 -6.34 -10.15
N GLY A 277 14.09 -5.59 -9.23
CA GLY A 277 13.63 -4.26 -8.84
C GLY A 277 13.51 -3.33 -10.04
N PHE A 278 14.51 -3.29 -10.91
CA PHE A 278 14.47 -2.48 -12.14
C PHE A 278 13.33 -2.89 -13.08
N VAL A 279 13.12 -4.20 -13.28
CA VAL A 279 11.98 -4.71 -14.07
C VAL A 279 10.63 -4.32 -13.45
N LEU A 280 10.55 -4.26 -12.12
CA LEU A 280 9.39 -3.80 -11.36
C LEU A 280 9.37 -2.28 -11.14
N LEU A 281 10.12 -1.51 -11.94
CA LEU A 281 10.18 -0.05 -11.93
C LEU A 281 10.61 0.56 -10.59
N CYS A 282 11.33 -0.20 -9.77
CA CYS A 282 11.99 0.30 -8.58
C CYS A 282 13.37 0.89 -8.94
N PRO A 283 13.83 1.95 -8.22
CA PRO A 283 15.18 2.48 -8.41
C PRO A 283 16.27 1.42 -8.20
N TRP A 284 17.33 1.44 -9.01
CA TRP A 284 18.39 0.40 -9.07
C TRP A 284 19.03 0.04 -7.71
N ARG A 285 19.16 1.02 -6.80
CA ARG A 285 19.75 0.84 -5.46
C ARG A 285 18.73 1.05 -4.35
N THR A 286 17.47 0.73 -4.60
CA THR A 286 16.41 1.00 -3.62
C THR A 286 16.46 0.05 -2.41
N PHE A 287 16.83 -1.22 -2.61
CA PHE A 287 16.90 -2.18 -1.52
C PHE A 287 18.22 -2.01 -0.78
N LEU A 288 18.15 -1.35 0.37
CA LEU A 288 19.27 -1.11 1.28
C LEU A 288 19.41 -2.28 2.25
N THR A 289 20.61 -2.52 2.78
CA THR A 289 20.72 -3.41 3.96
C THR A 289 20.19 -2.72 5.22
N GLU A 290 19.97 -3.46 6.30
CA GLU A 290 19.50 -2.88 7.57
C GLU A 290 20.44 -1.75 8.04
N ARG A 291 21.76 -2.00 7.98
CA ARG A 291 22.77 -1.02 8.34
C ARG A 291 22.65 0.24 7.48
N GLU A 292 22.56 0.09 6.17
CA GLU A 292 22.44 1.23 5.25
C GLU A 292 21.15 2.02 5.47
N TYR A 293 20.03 1.34 5.72
CA TYR A 293 18.76 1.97 6.06
C TYR A 293 18.86 2.77 7.36
N ARG A 294 19.44 2.19 8.40
CA ARG A 294 19.66 2.85 9.69
C ARG A 294 20.55 4.08 9.55
N GLU A 295 21.65 3.98 8.81
CA GLU A 295 22.51 5.13 8.53
C GLU A 295 21.76 6.23 7.77
N GLN A 296 20.92 5.87 6.81
CA GLN A 296 20.10 6.83 6.08
C GLN A 296 19.11 7.57 6.99
N LEU A 297 18.47 6.87 7.93
CA LEU A 297 17.61 7.50 8.93
C LEU A 297 18.40 8.46 9.84
N VAL A 298 19.56 8.03 10.34
CA VAL A 298 20.43 8.88 11.17
C VAL A 298 20.84 10.15 10.42
N GLU A 299 21.25 10.01 9.15
CA GLU A 299 21.60 11.14 8.29
C GLU A 299 20.44 12.13 8.13
N CYS A 300 19.20 11.63 8.00
CA CYS A 300 18.01 12.45 7.89
C CYS A 300 17.65 13.19 9.20
N GLY A 301 18.13 12.72 10.35
CA GLY A 301 17.95 13.37 11.65
C GLY A 301 17.22 12.55 12.72
N TYR A 302 17.02 11.24 12.48
CA TYR A 302 16.48 10.33 13.49
C TYR A 302 17.57 9.92 14.49
N ASP A 303 17.16 9.59 15.72
CA ASP A 303 18.07 9.17 16.77
C ASP A 303 18.48 7.70 16.60
N ARG A 304 19.79 7.44 16.50
CA ARG A 304 20.34 6.10 16.28
C ARG A 304 19.84 5.07 17.30
N GLU A 305 19.77 5.48 18.57
CA GLU A 305 19.37 4.62 19.69
C GLU A 305 17.87 4.35 19.73
N GLN A 306 17.07 5.13 18.99
CA GLN A 306 15.62 5.02 18.91
C GLN A 306 15.14 4.56 17.53
N ILE A 307 16.02 3.90 16.76
CA ILE A 307 15.65 3.23 15.51
C ILE A 307 15.45 1.74 15.80
N GLU A 308 14.25 1.25 15.54
CA GLU A 308 13.91 -0.18 15.53
C GLU A 308 13.69 -0.61 14.07
N ILE A 309 14.31 -1.72 13.68
CA ILE A 309 14.05 -2.38 12.40
C ILE A 309 13.79 -3.84 12.74
N ARG A 310 12.53 -4.26 12.58
CA ARG A 310 12.06 -5.60 12.96
C ARG A 310 11.76 -6.41 11.71
N ASP A 311 12.48 -7.51 11.52
CA ASP A 311 12.20 -8.50 10.49
C ASP A 311 10.85 -9.17 10.75
N VAL A 312 9.93 -9.07 9.79
CA VAL A 312 8.61 -9.68 9.83
C VAL A 312 8.39 -10.63 8.64
N SER A 313 9.45 -11.02 7.95
CA SER A 313 9.37 -11.80 6.71
C SER A 313 8.57 -13.09 6.80
N ASP A 314 8.63 -13.78 7.95
CA ASP A 314 7.88 -15.02 8.21
C ASP A 314 6.35 -14.83 8.09
N HIS A 315 5.88 -13.59 8.27
CA HIS A 315 4.45 -13.25 8.24
C HIS A 315 4.00 -12.62 6.92
N VAL A 316 4.89 -12.45 5.94
CA VAL A 316 4.61 -11.64 4.75
C VAL A 316 4.61 -12.48 3.48
N PHE A 317 5.78 -12.95 3.06
CA PHE A 317 5.97 -13.42 1.69
C PHE A 317 5.25 -14.74 1.40
N GLY A 318 5.34 -15.72 2.32
CA GLY A 318 4.68 -17.00 2.15
C GLY A 318 3.15 -16.88 2.09
N GLY A 319 2.57 -16.02 2.91
CA GLY A 319 1.13 -15.73 2.94
C GLY A 319 0.64 -15.10 1.64
N LEU A 320 1.33 -14.03 1.17
CA LEU A 320 0.99 -13.36 -0.08
C LEU A 320 1.11 -14.29 -1.28
N ALA A 321 2.20 -15.04 -1.38
CA ALA A 321 2.37 -16.02 -2.45
C ALA A 321 1.26 -17.07 -2.44
N GLY A 322 0.89 -17.56 -1.26
CA GLY A 322 -0.22 -18.49 -1.07
C GLY A 322 -1.55 -17.90 -1.55
N HIS A 323 -1.84 -16.64 -1.23
CA HIS A 323 -3.04 -15.96 -1.67
C HIS A 323 -3.09 -15.80 -3.20
N LEU A 324 -2.00 -15.35 -3.83
CA LEU A 324 -1.94 -15.17 -5.28
C LEU A 324 -2.19 -16.49 -6.04
N ARG A 325 -1.60 -17.59 -5.57
CA ARG A 325 -1.85 -18.93 -6.15
C ARG A 325 -3.30 -19.36 -6.00
N LYS A 326 -3.89 -19.16 -4.81
CA LYS A 326 -5.30 -19.49 -4.55
C LYS A 326 -6.23 -18.66 -5.44
N GLN A 327 -5.99 -17.35 -5.56
CA GLN A 327 -6.83 -16.49 -6.39
C GLN A 327 -6.73 -16.81 -7.87
N ASP A 328 -5.53 -17.09 -8.40
CA ASP A 328 -5.38 -17.51 -9.80
C ASP A 328 -6.20 -18.78 -10.07
N ALA A 329 -6.15 -19.77 -9.17
CA ALA A 329 -6.93 -20.99 -9.30
C ALA A 329 -8.45 -20.76 -9.26
N VAL A 330 -8.93 -19.83 -8.42
CA VAL A 330 -10.36 -19.50 -8.29
C VAL A 330 -10.87 -18.69 -9.47
N LEU A 331 -10.05 -17.79 -10.03
CA LEU A 331 -10.46 -16.87 -11.10
C LEU A 331 -10.31 -17.48 -12.51
N ARG A 332 -9.44 -18.46 -12.68
CA ARG A 332 -9.18 -19.12 -13.97
C ARG A 332 -10.44 -19.69 -14.66
N PRO A 333 -11.40 -20.33 -13.95
CA PRO A 333 -12.67 -20.76 -14.56
C PRO A 333 -13.49 -19.61 -15.16
N TYR A 334 -13.34 -18.37 -14.66
CA TYR A 334 -14.02 -17.18 -15.17
C TYR A 334 -13.30 -16.53 -16.36
N GLY A 335 -12.26 -17.19 -16.91
CA GLY A 335 -11.43 -16.66 -18.00
C GLY A 335 -10.51 -15.52 -17.57
N ILE A 336 -10.38 -15.27 -16.26
CA ILE A 336 -9.46 -14.29 -15.71
C ILE A 336 -8.18 -15.02 -15.36
N SER A 337 -7.10 -14.67 -16.05
CA SER A 337 -5.78 -15.19 -15.72
C SER A 337 -5.02 -14.18 -14.86
N LEU A 338 -4.47 -14.64 -13.75
CA LEU A 338 -3.52 -13.89 -12.96
C LEU A 338 -2.07 -14.33 -13.28
N THR A 339 -1.76 -14.83 -14.48
CA THR A 339 -0.42 -15.33 -14.86
C THR A 339 0.72 -14.39 -14.45
N ALA A 340 0.56 -13.07 -14.64
CA ALA A 340 1.57 -12.10 -14.22
C ALA A 340 1.76 -12.09 -12.69
N TYR A 341 0.67 -12.12 -11.93
CA TYR A 341 0.71 -12.23 -10.48
C TYR A 341 1.19 -13.61 -9.99
N ALA A 342 0.99 -14.68 -10.77
CA ALA A 342 1.55 -15.99 -10.45
C ALA A 342 3.09 -15.99 -10.54
N LEU A 343 3.67 -15.27 -11.49
CA LEU A 343 5.12 -15.03 -11.55
C LEU A 343 5.60 -14.23 -10.33
N VAL A 344 4.86 -13.18 -9.96
CA VAL A 344 5.12 -12.40 -8.74
C VAL A 344 5.02 -13.29 -7.49
N GLY A 345 4.07 -14.22 -7.43
CA GLY A 345 3.95 -15.20 -6.35
C GLY A 345 5.20 -16.08 -6.20
N ARG A 346 5.80 -16.54 -7.31
CA ARG A 346 7.06 -17.30 -7.28
C ARG A 346 8.24 -16.47 -6.79
N VAL A 347 8.26 -15.18 -7.12
CA VAL A 347 9.26 -14.23 -6.58
C VAL A 347 9.12 -14.13 -5.07
N TYR A 348 7.90 -13.98 -4.55
CA TYR A 348 7.67 -13.94 -3.11
C TYR A 348 8.01 -15.27 -2.42
N GLU A 349 7.72 -16.44 -3.03
CA GLU A 349 8.20 -17.73 -2.51
C GLU A 349 9.73 -17.81 -2.46
N TRP A 350 10.41 -17.25 -3.46
CA TRP A 350 11.87 -17.19 -3.48
C TRP A 350 12.41 -16.29 -2.36
N PHE A 351 11.81 -15.12 -2.14
CA PHE A 351 12.14 -14.26 -1.00
C PHE A 351 11.87 -14.97 0.32
N ASP A 352 10.75 -15.67 0.44
CA ASP A 352 10.39 -16.41 1.64
C ASP A 352 11.44 -17.48 1.99
N ARG A 353 11.80 -18.31 1.00
CA ARG A 353 12.75 -19.40 1.19
C ARG A 353 14.19 -18.93 1.41
N THR A 354 14.61 -17.89 0.71
CA THR A 354 16.03 -17.49 0.71
C THR A 354 16.35 -16.35 1.66
N ARG A 355 15.34 -15.61 2.13
CA ARG A 355 15.47 -14.39 2.92
C ARG A 355 16.44 -13.38 2.29
N VAL A 356 16.63 -13.41 0.97
CA VAL A 356 17.49 -12.45 0.25
C VAL A 356 16.97 -11.02 0.39
N LEU A 357 15.66 -10.87 0.35
CA LEU A 357 14.93 -9.65 0.63
C LEU A 357 14.07 -9.93 1.86
N LYS A 358 14.03 -8.97 2.78
CA LYS A 358 13.28 -9.06 4.03
C LYS A 358 12.21 -7.98 4.08
N GLY A 359 11.05 -8.33 4.60
CA GLY A 359 9.99 -7.37 4.94
C GLY A 359 10.21 -6.91 6.36
N VAL A 360 10.29 -5.60 6.57
CA VAL A 360 10.61 -5.04 7.89
C VAL A 360 9.59 -3.99 8.31
N VAL A 361 9.30 -3.97 9.61
CA VAL A 361 8.68 -2.84 10.27
C VAL A 361 9.80 -1.94 10.79
N VAL A 362 9.76 -0.66 10.44
CA VAL A 362 10.76 0.34 10.78
C VAL A 362 10.10 1.41 11.64
N ILE A 363 10.65 1.66 12.83
CA ILE A 363 10.29 2.79 13.69
C ILE A 363 11.55 3.63 13.91
N GLY A 364 11.47 4.94 13.67
CA GLY A 364 12.55 5.86 13.95
C GLY A 364 12.02 7.07 14.70
N ARG A 365 12.61 7.41 15.84
CA ARG A 365 12.19 8.59 16.63
C ARG A 365 13.20 9.71 16.52
N VAL A 366 12.71 10.95 16.53
CA VAL A 366 13.58 12.13 16.63
C VAL A 366 13.97 12.36 18.09
N LYS A 367 15.15 12.95 18.33
CA LYS A 367 15.54 13.36 19.69
C LYS A 367 14.56 14.39 20.21
N ARG A 368 13.90 14.11 21.33
CA ARG A 368 13.19 15.16 22.07
C ARG A 368 14.25 16.15 22.57
N LYS A 369 14.03 17.45 22.35
CA LYS A 369 14.83 18.47 23.03
C LYS A 369 14.63 18.23 24.52
N SER A 370 15.71 17.96 25.24
CA SER A 370 15.70 17.98 26.71
C SER A 370 15.08 19.30 27.14
N GLN A 371 14.01 19.25 27.92
CA GLN A 371 13.39 20.44 28.51
C GLN A 371 14.35 21.14 29.46
#